data_AF-A0A6B2CW77-F1
#
_entry.id   AF-A0A6B2CW77-F1
#
_cell.length_a   1.000
_cell.length_b   1.000
_cell.length_c   1.000
_cell.angle_alpha   90.00
_cell.angle_beta   90.00
_cell.angle_gamma   90.00
#
_symmetry.space_group_name_H-M   'P 1'
#
loop_
_entity.id
_entity.type
_entity.pdbx_description
1 polymer ?
#
loop_
_entity_poly.entity_id
_entity_poly.type
_entity_poly.pdbx_seq_one_letter_code
_entity_poly.pdbx_strand_id
1 'polypeptide(L)' 'MKIVVVGGGVIGLFTAFFLKREDVDVVVV' A
#
# COMPACT_ATOMS: atom_id res chain seq x y z
N MET A 1 4.28 0.08 -11.86
CA MET A 1 3.79 -1.24 -11.37
C MET A 1 2.68 -0.96 -10.38
N LYS A 2 1.52 -1.63 -10.47
CA LYS A 2 0.36 -1.35 -9.61
C LYS A 2 0.23 -2.46 -8.56
N ILE A 3 0.21 -2.10 -7.27
CA ILE A 3 0.18 -3.05 -6.15
C ILE A 3 -1.16 -2.95 -5.42
N VAL A 4 -1.74 -4.12 -5.11
CA VAL A 4 -2.93 -4.20 -4.26
C VAL A 4 -2.54 -4.72 -2.89
N VAL A 5 -2.84 -3.96 -1.85
CA VAL A 5 -2.66 -4.36 -0.45
C VAL A 5 -4.02 -4.81 0.07
N VAL A 6 -4.14 -6.07 0.47
CA VAL A 6 -5.38 -6.63 1.02
C VAL A 6 -5.32 -6.57 2.54
N GLY A 7 -6.22 -5.79 3.15
CA GLY A 7 -6.35 -5.54 4.58
C GLY A 7 -5.94 -4.13 5.00
N GLY A 8 -6.90 -3.34 5.51
CA GLY A 8 -6.69 -1.97 6.01
C GLY A 8 -6.20 -1.85 7.46
N GLY A 9 -5.60 -2.91 8.01
CA GLY A 9 -5.01 -2.87 9.35
C GLY A 9 -3.71 -2.07 9.40
N VAL A 10 -3.13 -1.89 10.60
CA VAL A 10 -1.89 -1.13 10.81
C VAL A 10 -0.78 -1.54 9.84
N ILE A 11 -0.58 -2.85 9.67
CA ILE A 11 0.43 -3.39 8.76
C ILE A 11 0.12 -2.97 7.31
N GLY A 12 -1.10 -3.19 6.83
CA GLY A 12 -1.48 -2.86 5.45
C GLY A 12 -1.36 -1.37 5.14
N LEU A 13 -1.74 -0.51 6.08
CA LEU A 13 -1.58 0.94 5.92
C LEU A 13 -0.12 1.38 5.91
N PHE A 14 0.74 0.79 6.76
CA PHE A 14 2.18 1.07 6.73
C PHE A 14 2.84 0.57 5.44
N THR A 15 2.45 -0.61 4.95
CA THR A 15 2.92 -1.13 3.67
C THR A 15 2.49 -0.22 2.53
N ALA A 16 1.23 0.20 2.49
CA ALA A 16 0.74 1.14 1.48
C ALA A 16 1.46 2.49 1.54
N PHE A 17 1.70 3.02 2.74
CA PHE A 17 2.45 4.26 2.95
C PHE A 17 3.89 4.17 2.45
N PHE A 18 4.60 3.09 2.80
CA PHE A 18 5.96 2.85 2.34
C PHE A 18 6.03 2.78 0.81
N LEU A 19 5.16 1.98 0.20
CA LEU A 19 5.09 1.83 -1.25
C LEU A 19 4.73 3.15 -1.95
N LYS A 20 3.86 3.97 -1.37
CA LYS A 20 3.51 5.27 -1.92
C LYS A 20 4.68 6.26 -1.91
N ARG A 21 5.61 6.17 -0.94
CA ARG A 21 6.82 7.00 -0.89
C ARG A 21 7.82 6.68 -1.99
N GLU A 22 7.82 5.43 -2.48
CA GLU A 22 8.63 4.98 -3.62
C GLU A 22 7.97 5.26 -4.98
N ASP A 23 6.97 6.16 -5.00
CA ASP A 23 6.18 6.54 -6.18
C ASP A 23 5.42 5.36 -6.84
N VAL A 24 5.11 4.33 -6.04
CA VAL A 24 4.33 3.17 -6.52
C VAL A 24 2.83 3.48 -6.47
N ASP A 25 2.11 3.06 -7.52
CA ASP A 25 0.65 3.11 -7.56
C ASP A 25 0.06 1.97 -6.72
N VAL A 26 -0.51 2.32 -5.57
CA VAL A 26 -1.07 1.37 -4.58
C VAL A 26 -2.56 1.57 -4.41
N VAL A 27 -3.29 0.45 -4.34
CA VAL A 27 -4.69 0.39 -3.91
C VAL A 27 -4.78 -0.51 -2.67
N VAL A 28 -5.47 -0.04 -1.64
CA VAL A 28 -5.77 -0.85 -0.44
C VAL A 28 -7.20 -1.36 -0.55
N VAL A 29 -7.40 -2.65 -0.33
CA VAL A 29 -8.70 -3.35 -0.37
C VAL A 29 -8.99 -3.98 0.99
#